data_AF-A0A3N4UXX3-F1
#
_entry.id   AF-A0A3N4UXX3-F1
#
_cell.length_a   1.000
_cell.length_b   1.000
_cell.length_c   1.000
_cell.angle_alpha   90.00
_cell.angle_beta   90.00
_cell.angle_gamma   90.00
#
_symmetry.space_group_name_H-M   'P 1'
#
loop_
_entity.id
_entity.type
_entity.pdbx_description
1 polymer ?
#
loop_
_entity_poly.entity_id
_entity_poly.type
_entity_poly.pdbx_seq_one_letter_code
_entity_poly.pdbx_strand_id
1 'polypeptide(L)'
;MSGVTKILLVVIVTPIILIIAFVALFVFEMAILYPKQYERLQGEVTAWNQENWETGFASRVTVQVTSNEALGGNTAVTVLDCYDKRFASPHSAANGPPHTVLATMSDGPDTLSIPFGSDATHITSLQFVCAYALRQGAKWQLPHEIADSPHQSDIVANDQSLACFLDGKTRTSKGEVSRLTFVGSTQVPLSEIISYQDYHDLRQYNASYPPRLPKHYWQASGQEAQCWRSGHNGDCMAKAENICGIPLP
;
A
#
# COMPACT_ATOMS: atom_id res chain seq x y z
N MET A 1 -7.47 -62.91 -31.11
CA MET A 1 -6.76 -62.20 -30.02
C MET A 1 -6.79 -63.06 -28.77
N SER A 2 -5.61 -63.42 -28.23
CA SER A 2 -5.48 -64.14 -26.96
C SER A 2 -6.04 -63.30 -25.80
N GLY A 3 -6.59 -63.93 -24.76
CA GLY A 3 -7.19 -63.25 -23.61
C GLY A 3 -6.23 -62.25 -22.93
N VAL A 4 -4.93 -62.52 -22.99
CA VAL A 4 -3.87 -61.64 -22.46
C VAL A 4 -3.80 -60.30 -23.19
N THR A 5 -4.01 -60.28 -24.51
CA THR A 5 -3.93 -59.06 -25.33
C THR A 5 -5.12 -58.13 -25.09
N LYS A 6 -6.29 -58.68 -24.75
CA LYS A 6 -7.48 -57.89 -24.39
C LYS A 6 -7.33 -57.23 -23.02
N ILE A 7 -6.78 -57.95 -22.04
CA ILE A 7 -6.56 -57.43 -20.69
C ILE A 7 -5.54 -56.30 -20.71
N LEU A 8 -4.43 -56.47 -21.43
CA LEU A 8 -3.39 -55.43 -21.55
C LEU A 8 -3.96 -54.14 -22.19
N LEU A 9 -4.80 -54.29 -23.22
CA LEU A 9 -5.41 -53.17 -23.93
C LEU A 9 -6.42 -52.43 -23.06
N VAL A 10 -7.23 -53.13 -22.26
CA VAL A 10 -8.15 -52.49 -21.31
C VAL A 10 -7.40 -51.76 -20.20
N VAL A 11 -6.33 -52.35 -19.65
CA VAL A 11 -5.54 -51.74 -18.55
C VAL A 11 -4.82 -50.47 -19.00
N ILE A 12 -4.43 -50.35 -20.28
CA ILE A 12 -3.75 -49.16 -20.80
C ILE A 12 -4.74 -48.12 -21.33
N VAL A 13 -5.78 -48.54 -22.06
CA VAL A 13 -6.72 -47.62 -22.69
C VAL A 13 -7.67 -46.97 -21.67
N THR A 14 -8.11 -47.70 -20.65
CA THR A 14 -9.02 -47.15 -19.62
C THR A 14 -8.42 -45.96 -18.85
N PRO A 15 -7.19 -46.00 -18.31
CA PRO A 15 -6.61 -44.84 -17.63
C PRO A 15 -6.36 -43.66 -18.57
N ILE A 16 -6.01 -43.91 -19.84
CA ILE A 16 -5.86 -42.83 -20.83
C ILE A 16 -7.20 -42.12 -21.07
N ILE A 17 -8.29 -42.88 -21.24
CA ILE A 17 -9.63 -42.29 -21.39
C ILE A 17 -10.05 -41.53 -20.13
N LEU A 18 -9.76 -42.05 -18.94
CA LEU A 18 -10.05 -41.36 -17.68
C LEU A 18 -9.25 -40.06 -17.52
N ILE A 19 -7.98 -40.05 -17.91
CA ILE A 19 -7.14 -38.84 -17.91
C ILE A 19 -7.70 -37.82 -18.90
N ILE A 20 -8.05 -38.24 -20.12
CA ILE A 20 -8.64 -37.34 -21.13
C ILE A 20 -9.98 -36.77 -20.63
N ALA A 21 -10.84 -37.59 -20.02
CA ALA A 21 -12.11 -37.15 -19.45
C ALA A 21 -11.89 -36.17 -18.28
N PHE A 22 -10.91 -36.43 -17.41
CA PHE A 22 -10.55 -35.54 -16.31
C PHE A 22 -10.01 -34.21 -16.82
N VAL A 23 -9.12 -34.22 -17.81
CA VAL A 23 -8.58 -32.99 -18.43
C VAL A 23 -9.70 -32.22 -19.14
N ALA A 24 -10.60 -32.90 -19.86
CA ALA A 24 -11.73 -32.26 -20.52
C ALA A 24 -12.70 -31.61 -19.50
N LEU A 25 -12.99 -32.29 -18.39
CA LEU A 25 -13.78 -31.74 -17.29
C LEU A 25 -13.09 -30.54 -16.65
N PHE A 26 -11.80 -30.65 -16.35
CA PHE A 26 -11.01 -29.56 -15.78
C PHE A 26 -10.99 -28.34 -16.71
N VAL A 27 -10.78 -28.52 -18.01
CA VAL A 27 -10.84 -27.44 -19.01
C VAL A 27 -12.24 -26.85 -19.09
N PHE A 28 -13.29 -27.68 -19.07
CA PHE A 28 -14.67 -27.19 -19.08
C PHE A 28 -15.01 -26.35 -17.84
N GLU A 29 -14.61 -26.81 -16.66
CA GLU A 29 -14.77 -26.07 -15.40
C GLU A 29 -14.01 -24.74 -15.43
N MET A 30 -12.74 -24.75 -15.82
CA MET A 30 -11.87 -23.56 -15.79
C MET A 30 -12.16 -22.58 -16.91
N ALA A 31 -12.53 -23.04 -18.11
CA ALA A 31 -12.70 -22.19 -19.28
C ALA A 31 -14.14 -21.71 -19.48
N ILE A 32 -15.16 -22.41 -18.93
CA ILE A 32 -16.56 -22.10 -19.21
C ILE A 32 -17.35 -21.80 -17.94
N LEU A 33 -17.29 -22.68 -16.94
CA LEU A 33 -18.11 -22.51 -15.72
C LEU A 33 -17.56 -21.40 -14.82
N TYR A 34 -16.25 -21.39 -14.58
CA TYR A 34 -15.61 -20.43 -13.71
C TYR A 34 -15.79 -18.97 -14.19
N PRO A 35 -15.55 -18.62 -15.46
CA PRO A 35 -15.73 -17.24 -15.93
C PRO A 35 -17.17 -16.74 -15.78
N LYS A 36 -18.16 -17.57 -16.10
CA LYS A 36 -19.58 -17.19 -15.97
C LYS A 36 -20.01 -16.99 -14.52
N GLN A 37 -19.52 -17.85 -13.62
CA GLN A 37 -19.77 -17.68 -12.19
C GLN A 37 -19.11 -16.41 -11.65
N TYR A 38 -17.89 -16.13 -12.10
CA TYR A 38 -17.17 -14.91 -11.74
C TYR A 38 -17.90 -13.65 -12.21
N GLU A 39 -18.34 -13.60 -13.46
CA GLU A 39 -19.12 -12.47 -14.02
C GLU A 39 -20.41 -12.23 -13.23
N ARG A 40 -21.15 -13.30 -12.89
CA ARG A 40 -22.38 -13.17 -12.08
C ARG A 40 -22.10 -12.57 -10.71
N LEU A 41 -21.07 -13.06 -10.01
CA LEU A 41 -20.69 -12.56 -8.69
C LEU A 41 -20.26 -11.08 -8.73
N GLN A 42 -19.53 -10.67 -9.77
CA GLN A 42 -19.17 -9.27 -9.97
C GLN A 42 -20.40 -8.38 -10.20
N GLY A 43 -21.38 -8.87 -10.96
CA GLY A 43 -22.66 -8.18 -11.16
C GLY A 43 -23.43 -8.00 -9.85
N GLU A 44 -23.56 -9.06 -9.04
CA GLU A 44 -24.22 -9.01 -7.73
C GLU A 44 -23.54 -8.03 -6.77
N VAL A 45 -22.19 -8.06 -6.71
CA VAL A 45 -21.38 -7.13 -5.91
C VAL A 45 -21.61 -5.68 -6.33
N THR A 46 -21.62 -5.41 -7.64
CA THR A 46 -21.81 -4.06 -8.17
C THR A 46 -23.20 -3.51 -7.84
N ALA A 47 -24.24 -4.32 -8.03
CA ALA A 47 -25.62 -3.93 -7.70
C ALA A 47 -25.79 -3.66 -6.19
N TRP A 48 -25.25 -4.55 -5.33
CA TRP A 48 -25.31 -4.38 -3.89
C TRP A 48 -24.63 -3.08 -3.45
N ASN A 49 -23.45 -2.80 -4.00
CA ASN A 49 -22.70 -1.59 -3.69
C ASN A 49 -23.47 -0.33 -4.10
N GLN A 50 -24.08 -0.30 -5.29
CA GLN A 50 -24.89 0.84 -5.74
C GLN A 50 -26.10 1.10 -4.84
N GLU A 51 -26.74 0.06 -4.32
CA GLU A 51 -27.93 0.17 -3.46
C GLU A 51 -27.58 0.59 -2.02
N ASN A 52 -26.42 0.18 -1.50
CA ASN A 52 -26.08 0.28 -0.06
C ASN A 52 -24.97 1.30 0.26
N TRP A 53 -24.65 2.24 -0.64
CA TRP A 53 -23.69 3.30 -0.31
C TRP A 53 -24.28 4.33 0.64
N GLU A 54 -23.87 4.23 1.90
CA GLU A 54 -24.23 5.18 2.94
C GLU A 54 -23.37 6.45 2.86
N THR A 55 -24.02 7.61 2.95
CA THR A 55 -23.37 8.89 3.26
C THR A 55 -23.14 8.98 4.78
N GLY A 56 -21.95 9.37 5.20
CA GLY A 56 -21.58 9.43 6.62
C GLY A 56 -20.87 10.74 6.99
N PHE A 57 -20.04 10.67 8.03
CA PHE A 57 -19.09 11.73 8.35
C PHE A 57 -17.67 11.23 8.09
N ALA A 58 -16.83 12.07 7.50
CA ALA A 58 -15.40 11.85 7.45
C ALA A 58 -14.73 12.54 8.66
N SER A 59 -13.66 11.93 9.14
CA SER A 59 -12.73 12.54 10.07
C SER A 59 -11.72 13.37 9.27
N ARG A 60 -11.94 14.69 9.22
CA ARG A 60 -11.00 15.65 8.66
C ARG A 60 -9.81 15.83 9.60
N VAL A 61 -8.66 15.28 9.22
CA VAL A 61 -7.42 15.36 10.00
C VAL A 61 -6.44 16.31 9.35
N THR A 62 -5.81 17.15 10.17
CA THR A 62 -4.69 18.00 9.76
C THR A 62 -3.42 17.37 10.27
N VAL A 63 -2.48 17.12 9.37
CA VAL A 63 -1.17 16.54 9.70
C VAL A 63 -0.05 17.45 9.23
N GLN A 64 1.07 17.40 9.94
CA GLN A 64 2.20 18.30 9.77
C GLN A 64 3.53 17.54 9.86
N VAL A 65 4.51 18.01 9.10
CA VAL A 65 5.93 17.67 9.25
C VAL A 65 6.74 18.97 9.23
N THR A 66 7.73 19.10 10.10
CA THR A 66 8.66 20.23 10.14
C THR A 66 10.09 19.78 9.84
N SER A 67 10.91 20.63 9.24
CA SER A 67 12.35 20.45 9.10
C SER A 67 13.04 21.55 9.89
N ASN A 68 14.06 21.18 10.65
CA ASN A 68 14.91 22.09 11.44
C ASN A 68 16.30 22.26 10.80
N GLU A 69 16.41 22.11 9.48
CA GLU A 69 17.67 22.33 8.80
C GLU A 69 18.26 23.73 9.02
N ALA A 70 19.58 23.83 8.85
CA ALA A 70 20.38 25.06 9.04
C ALA A 70 19.95 26.27 8.18
N LEU A 71 18.98 26.12 7.28
CA LEU A 71 18.51 27.14 6.34
C LEU A 71 17.16 27.79 6.71
N GLY A 72 16.62 27.51 7.91
CA GLY A 72 15.38 28.09 8.39
C GLY A 72 14.25 27.06 8.31
N GLY A 73 13.56 26.89 9.45
CA GLY A 73 12.63 25.78 9.62
C GLY A 73 11.49 25.82 8.61
N ASN A 74 11.31 24.72 7.88
CA ASN A 74 10.24 24.56 6.90
C ASN A 74 9.15 23.67 7.50
N THR A 75 7.89 24.07 7.36
CA THR A 75 6.75 23.29 7.81
C THR A 75 5.86 23.01 6.62
N ALA A 76 5.53 21.74 6.40
CA ALA A 76 4.46 21.37 5.49
C ALA A 76 3.28 20.81 6.27
N VAL A 77 2.09 21.25 5.89
CA VAL A 77 0.82 20.88 6.51
C VAL A 77 -0.11 20.43 5.40
N THR A 78 -0.86 19.37 5.64
CA THR A 78 -1.96 18.98 4.77
C THR A 78 -3.17 18.55 5.56
N VAL A 79 -4.32 18.56 4.90
CA VAL A 79 -5.58 18.07 5.42
C VAL A 79 -5.96 16.82 4.63
N LEU A 80 -6.44 15.81 5.32
CA LEU A 80 -7.02 14.61 4.73
C LEU A 80 -8.40 14.36 5.33
N ASP A 81 -9.35 13.98 4.49
CA ASP A 81 -10.66 13.51 4.95
C ASP A 81 -10.65 11.97 4.99
N CYS A 82 -10.69 11.41 6.20
CA CYS A 82 -10.57 9.98 6.44
C CYS A 82 -11.92 9.36 6.78
N TYR A 83 -12.30 8.28 6.11
CA TYR A 83 -13.58 7.59 6.35
C TYR A 83 -13.48 6.11 6.04
N ASP A 84 -14.32 5.29 6.67
CA ASP A 84 -14.45 3.88 6.33
C ASP A 84 -15.67 3.67 5.43
N LYS A 85 -15.51 2.87 4.38
CA LYS A 85 -16.58 2.53 3.45
C LYS A 85 -16.76 1.02 3.35
N ARG A 86 -18.02 0.59 3.38
CA ARG A 86 -18.39 -0.83 3.23
C ARG A 86 -18.65 -1.15 1.77
N PHE A 87 -18.07 -2.24 1.30
CA PHE A 87 -18.28 -2.76 -0.05
C PHE A 87 -18.54 -4.26 0.00
N ALA A 88 -19.43 -4.75 -0.84
CA ALA A 88 -19.46 -6.16 -1.19
C ALA A 88 -18.14 -6.51 -1.93
N SER A 89 -17.53 -7.62 -1.54
CA SER A 89 -16.40 -8.24 -2.23
C SER A 89 -16.82 -9.61 -2.73
N PRO A 90 -16.43 -10.00 -3.96
CA PRO A 90 -16.58 -11.38 -4.39
C PRO A 90 -15.77 -12.27 -3.45
N HIS A 91 -16.37 -13.36 -3.00
CA HIS A 91 -15.62 -14.43 -2.35
C HIS A 91 -15.05 -15.37 -3.43
N SER A 92 -14.02 -16.16 -3.12
CA SER A 92 -13.47 -17.09 -4.11
C SER A 92 -14.57 -18.04 -4.61
N ALA A 93 -14.52 -18.44 -5.89
CA ALA A 93 -15.58 -19.23 -6.55
C ALA A 93 -15.93 -20.55 -5.82
N ALA A 94 -15.12 -21.01 -4.88
CA ALA A 94 -15.34 -22.21 -4.09
C ALA A 94 -16.19 -22.00 -2.81
N ASN A 95 -16.40 -20.76 -2.34
CA ASN A 95 -16.73 -20.53 -0.92
C ASN A 95 -18.02 -19.72 -0.62
N GLY A 96 -18.92 -19.50 -1.58
CA GLY A 96 -20.29 -19.00 -1.28
C GLY A 96 -20.59 -17.53 -1.64
N PRO A 97 -21.64 -16.92 -1.06
CA PRO A 97 -22.18 -15.63 -1.50
C PRO A 97 -21.23 -14.45 -1.26
N PRO A 98 -21.44 -13.30 -1.93
CA PRO A 98 -20.70 -12.07 -1.65
C PRO A 98 -20.71 -11.71 -0.16
N HIS A 99 -19.60 -11.17 0.34
CA HIS A 99 -19.48 -10.72 1.73
C HIS A 99 -19.10 -9.24 1.77
N THR A 100 -19.40 -8.56 2.87
CA THR A 100 -19.06 -7.14 3.04
C THR A 100 -17.67 -6.97 3.64
N VAL A 101 -16.86 -6.09 3.05
CA VAL A 101 -15.53 -5.68 3.52
C VAL A 101 -15.58 -4.19 3.88
N LEU A 102 -14.93 -3.82 4.99
CA LEU A 102 -14.69 -2.42 5.35
C LEU A 102 -13.34 -2.00 4.78
N ALA A 103 -13.29 -0.89 4.04
CA ALA A 103 -12.07 -0.30 3.53
C ALA A 103 -11.93 1.14 4.03
N THR A 104 -10.75 1.47 4.54
CA THR A 104 -10.39 2.83 4.92
C THR A 104 -10.03 3.64 3.69
N MET A 105 -10.65 4.80 3.56
CA MET A 105 -10.51 5.75 2.47
C MET A 105 -9.88 7.06 2.98
N SER A 106 -9.31 7.81 2.04
CA SER A 106 -8.64 9.09 2.27
C SER A 106 -8.85 10.00 1.09
N ASP A 107 -9.42 11.18 1.31
CA ASP A 107 -9.43 12.26 0.32
C ASP A 107 -8.35 13.27 0.71
N GLY A 108 -7.23 13.27 -0.02
CA GLY A 108 -6.06 14.08 0.28
C GLY A 108 -4.82 13.61 -0.48
N PRO A 109 -3.67 14.29 -0.32
CA PRO A 109 -2.43 13.83 -0.94
C PRO A 109 -1.92 12.53 -0.30
N ASP A 110 -1.24 11.70 -1.08
CA ASP A 110 -0.62 10.46 -0.60
C ASP A 110 0.69 10.69 0.17
N THR A 111 1.31 11.86 -0.02
CA THR A 111 2.59 12.20 0.59
C THR A 111 2.67 13.65 1.02
N LEU A 112 3.54 13.90 2.00
CA LEU A 112 3.92 15.21 2.48
C LEU A 112 5.39 15.43 2.13
N SER A 113 5.70 16.52 1.42
CA SER A 113 7.05 16.80 0.92
C SER A 113 7.58 18.12 1.49
N ILE A 114 8.84 18.12 1.91
CA ILE A 114 9.56 19.32 2.38
C ILE A 114 10.97 19.36 1.79
N PRO A 115 11.53 20.54 1.51
CA PRO A 115 12.93 20.66 1.11
C PRO A 115 13.88 20.02 2.14
N PHE A 116 14.90 19.31 1.65
CA PHE A 116 15.95 18.69 2.45
C PHE A 116 17.32 19.00 1.82
N GLY A 117 17.99 20.02 2.35
CA GLY A 117 19.14 20.66 1.74
C GLY A 117 18.80 21.34 0.40
N SER A 118 19.83 21.64 -0.38
CA SER A 118 19.66 22.24 -1.73
C SER A 118 19.27 21.21 -2.80
N ASP A 119 19.61 19.95 -2.58
CA ASP A 119 19.65 18.94 -3.66
C ASP A 119 18.64 17.79 -3.45
N ALA A 120 17.84 17.84 -2.38
CA ALA A 120 16.88 16.80 -2.08
C ALA A 120 15.58 17.35 -1.47
N THR A 121 14.60 16.45 -1.41
CA THR A 121 13.30 16.64 -0.80
C THR A 121 13.06 15.45 0.13
N HIS A 122 12.63 15.72 1.36
CA HIS A 122 12.13 14.68 2.25
C HIS A 122 10.65 14.45 1.98
N ILE A 123 10.26 13.19 1.82
CA ILE A 123 8.91 12.77 1.52
C ILE A 123 8.44 11.80 2.61
N THR A 124 7.29 12.09 3.21
CA THR A 124 6.62 11.24 4.20
C THR A 124 5.35 10.67 3.58
N SER A 125 5.22 9.34 3.61
CA SER A 125 3.99 8.65 3.21
C SER A 125 2.85 8.90 4.18
N LEU A 126 1.66 9.17 3.64
CA LEU A 126 0.42 9.38 4.39
C LEU A 126 -0.51 8.16 4.34
N GLN A 127 -0.08 7.05 3.73
CA GLN A 127 -0.87 5.83 3.51
C GLN A 127 -1.59 5.32 4.77
N PHE A 128 -0.95 5.41 5.94
CA PHE A 128 -1.52 4.90 7.18
C PHE A 128 -2.26 5.95 8.00
N VAL A 129 -2.22 7.23 7.63
CA VAL A 129 -2.78 8.35 8.41
C VAL A 129 -4.25 8.12 8.71
N CYS A 130 -5.05 7.77 7.72
CA CYS A 130 -6.48 7.54 7.93
C CYS A 130 -6.78 6.30 8.75
N ALA A 131 -5.99 5.22 8.58
CA ALA A 131 -6.13 4.04 9.44
C ALA A 131 -5.85 4.37 10.92
N TYR A 132 -4.86 5.23 11.20
CA TYR A 132 -4.59 5.69 12.57
C TYR A 132 -5.68 6.63 13.08
N ALA A 133 -6.06 7.63 12.28
CA ALA A 133 -7.08 8.61 12.64
C ALA A 133 -8.40 7.93 13.02
N LEU A 134 -8.85 6.94 12.24
CA LEU A 134 -10.10 6.23 12.49
C LEU A 134 -10.00 5.25 13.67
N ARG A 135 -8.85 4.58 13.87
CA ARG A 135 -8.65 3.66 15.01
C ARG A 135 -8.53 4.39 16.34
N GLN A 136 -7.84 5.53 16.35
CA GLN A 136 -7.51 6.26 17.58
C GLN A 136 -8.54 7.35 17.87
N GLY A 137 -9.11 7.98 16.84
CA GLY A 137 -10.20 8.94 16.95
C GLY A 137 -9.93 10.04 17.97
N ALA A 138 -10.92 10.30 18.83
CA ALA A 138 -10.87 11.30 19.89
C ALA A 138 -9.95 10.95 21.09
N LYS A 139 -9.26 9.80 21.07
CA LYS A 139 -8.40 9.38 22.18
C LYS A 139 -7.07 10.16 22.23
N TRP A 140 -6.67 10.77 21.12
CA TRP A 140 -5.47 11.59 21.08
C TRP A 140 -5.72 12.99 21.60
N GLN A 141 -4.83 13.46 22.48
CA GLN A 141 -4.68 14.89 22.75
C GLN A 141 -3.84 15.49 21.62
N LEU A 142 -4.39 16.47 20.92
CA LEU A 142 -3.71 17.17 19.83
C LEU A 142 -2.92 18.37 20.36
N PRO A 143 -1.71 18.67 19.83
CA PRO A 143 -1.04 17.92 18.77
C PRO A 143 -0.47 16.57 19.25
N HIS A 144 -0.51 15.55 18.39
CA HIS A 144 -0.02 14.21 18.68
C HIS A 144 1.00 13.76 17.63
N GLU A 145 2.23 13.47 18.05
CA GLU A 145 3.24 12.84 17.21
C GLU A 145 3.03 11.33 17.16
N ILE A 146 3.14 10.74 15.98
CA ILE A 146 2.98 9.30 15.85
C ILE A 146 4.23 8.60 16.40
N ALA A 147 4.02 7.57 17.23
CA ALA A 147 5.10 6.70 17.70
C ALA A 147 5.80 6.01 16.51
N ASP A 148 6.99 5.42 16.73
CA ASP A 148 7.91 4.74 15.77
C ASP A 148 7.32 3.62 14.87
N SER A 149 6.01 3.54 14.72
CA SER A 149 5.29 2.70 13.76
C SER A 149 5.50 3.20 12.31
N PRO A 150 5.21 2.40 11.27
CA PRO A 150 5.92 2.35 9.98
C PRO A 150 5.58 3.52 9.02
N HIS A 151 5.80 4.75 9.47
CA HIS A 151 5.78 5.92 8.61
C HIS A 151 7.03 5.86 7.73
N GLN A 152 6.79 5.54 6.47
CA GLN A 152 7.84 5.51 5.47
C GLN A 152 8.22 6.94 5.14
N SER A 153 9.39 7.35 5.64
CA SER A 153 10.06 8.58 5.25
C SER A 153 11.22 8.24 4.33
N ASP A 154 11.31 8.96 3.21
CA ASP A 154 12.42 8.87 2.28
C ASP A 154 13.03 10.26 2.04
N ILE A 155 14.34 10.32 1.83
CA ILE A 155 15.00 11.50 1.24
C ILE A 155 15.23 11.20 -0.24
N VAL A 156 14.68 12.02 -1.12
CA VAL A 156 14.74 11.83 -2.57
C VAL A 156 15.54 12.97 -3.18
N ALA A 157 16.55 12.64 -3.99
CA ALA A 157 17.29 13.65 -4.74
C ALA A 157 16.36 14.40 -5.70
N ASN A 158 16.53 15.70 -5.86
CA ASN A 158 15.66 16.54 -6.71
C ASN A 158 15.71 16.14 -8.19
N ASP A 159 16.84 15.57 -8.64
CA ASP A 159 17.02 14.98 -9.96
C ASP A 159 16.40 13.57 -10.10
N GLN A 160 15.75 13.07 -9.04
CA GLN A 160 15.19 11.73 -8.91
C GLN A 160 16.21 10.60 -9.15
N SER A 161 17.51 10.86 -9.02
CA SER A 161 18.53 9.85 -9.29
C SER A 161 18.63 8.78 -8.20
N LEU A 162 18.19 9.08 -6.97
CA LEU A 162 18.19 8.15 -5.85
C LEU A 162 17.15 8.52 -4.80
N ALA A 163 16.76 7.52 -4.00
CA ALA A 163 16.00 7.70 -2.78
C ALA A 163 16.68 6.96 -1.62
N CYS A 164 16.70 7.55 -0.43
CA CYS A 164 17.22 6.96 0.80
C CYS A 164 16.08 6.68 1.78
N PHE A 165 15.94 5.43 2.17
CA PHE A 165 14.91 4.98 3.11
C PHE A 165 15.38 5.17 4.55
N LEU A 166 14.63 5.96 5.32
CA LEU A 166 15.00 6.34 6.68
C LEU A 166 14.41 5.44 7.77
N ASP A 167 13.37 4.66 7.49
CA ASP A 167 12.71 3.74 8.43
C ASP A 167 12.56 4.26 9.87
N GLY A 168 11.72 5.27 10.09
CA GLY A 168 11.53 5.90 11.40
C GLY A 168 12.69 6.80 11.89
N LYS A 169 13.85 6.80 11.22
CA LYS A 169 14.99 7.68 11.55
C LYS A 169 14.84 9.05 10.89
N THR A 170 14.14 9.96 11.53
CA THR A 170 13.93 11.32 10.96
C THR A 170 15.11 12.28 11.21
N ARG A 171 16.20 11.81 11.84
CA ARG A 171 17.39 12.59 12.19
C ARG A 171 18.62 12.09 11.44
N THR A 172 19.34 13.00 10.80
CA THR A 172 20.57 12.72 10.07
C THR A 172 21.63 13.78 10.36
N SER A 173 22.89 13.52 10.00
CA SER A 173 23.99 14.49 10.12
C SER A 173 23.80 15.75 9.25
N LYS A 174 22.88 15.74 8.30
CA LYS A 174 22.55 16.90 7.45
C LYS A 174 21.43 17.76 7.99
N GLY A 175 20.57 17.20 8.83
CA GLY A 175 19.34 17.85 9.23
C GLY A 175 18.41 16.92 9.98
N GLU A 176 17.47 17.52 10.69
CA GLU A 176 16.43 16.86 11.43
C GLU A 176 15.07 17.23 10.85
N VAL A 177 14.27 16.20 10.58
CA VAL A 177 12.87 16.31 10.21
C VAL A 177 12.04 15.79 11.38
N SER A 178 10.93 16.44 11.70
CA SER A 178 10.01 15.96 12.72
C SER A 178 9.33 14.68 12.23
N ARG A 179 8.77 13.94 13.18
CA ARG A 179 7.82 12.90 12.84
C ARG A 179 6.53 13.54 12.32
N LEU A 180 5.70 12.73 11.68
CA LEU A 180 4.36 13.14 11.30
C LEU A 180 3.54 13.44 12.56
N THR A 181 2.98 14.64 12.62
CA THR A 181 2.21 15.13 13.76
C THR A 181 0.77 15.37 13.34
N PHE A 182 -0.18 14.80 14.06
CA PHE A 182 -1.59 15.18 13.98
C PHE A 182 -1.78 16.48 14.76
N VAL A 183 -2.20 17.55 14.09
CA VAL A 183 -2.35 18.87 14.71
C VAL A 183 -3.82 19.31 14.83
N GLY A 184 -4.72 18.68 14.06
CA GLY A 184 -6.14 18.99 14.06
C GLY A 184 -6.99 17.77 13.69
N SER A 185 -8.19 17.68 14.25
CA SER A 185 -9.19 16.70 13.83
C SER A 185 -10.59 17.28 14.02
N THR A 186 -11.43 17.17 12.99
CA THR A 186 -12.83 17.60 13.00
C THR A 186 -13.67 16.61 12.21
N GLN A 187 -14.98 16.56 12.47
CA GLN A 187 -15.89 15.77 11.63
C GLN A 187 -16.51 16.66 10.56
N VAL A 188 -16.56 16.15 9.33
CA VAL A 188 -17.21 16.82 8.19
C VAL A 188 -18.18 15.86 7.50
N PRO A 189 -19.33 16.33 6.97
CA PRO A 189 -20.22 15.48 6.21
C PRO A 189 -19.51 14.90 4.98
N LEU A 190 -19.63 13.59 4.76
CA LEU A 190 -19.13 12.91 3.57
C LEU A 190 -20.20 13.02 2.48
N SER A 191 -19.86 13.65 1.37
CA SER A 191 -20.78 13.84 0.23
C SER A 191 -20.45 12.96 -0.99
N GLU A 192 -19.43 12.11 -0.89
CA GLU A 192 -18.96 11.31 -2.02
C GLU A 192 -19.53 9.88 -2.02
N ILE A 193 -20.29 9.60 -3.08
CA ILE A 193 -20.64 8.25 -3.50
C ILE A 193 -19.51 7.78 -4.42
N ILE A 194 -18.94 6.60 -4.14
CA ILE A 194 -17.75 6.07 -4.80
C ILE A 194 -18.07 4.65 -5.19
N SER A 195 -17.88 4.32 -6.47
CA SER A 195 -18.17 2.99 -6.96
C SER A 195 -17.13 1.93 -6.58
N TYR A 196 -17.47 0.64 -6.69
CA TYR A 196 -16.45 -0.41 -6.52
C TYR A 196 -15.33 -0.27 -7.55
N GLN A 197 -15.69 0.11 -8.77
CA GLN A 197 -14.72 0.39 -9.84
C GLN A 197 -13.87 1.61 -9.48
N ASP A 198 -14.48 2.72 -9.06
CA ASP A 198 -13.74 3.91 -8.63
C ASP A 198 -12.82 3.61 -7.45
N TYR A 199 -13.27 2.81 -6.47
CA TYR A 199 -12.44 2.33 -5.37
C TYR A 199 -11.25 1.50 -5.85
N HIS A 200 -11.49 0.56 -6.75
CA HIS A 200 -10.44 -0.29 -7.30
C HIS A 200 -9.40 0.53 -8.06
N ASP A 201 -9.85 1.51 -8.84
CA ASP A 201 -8.99 2.41 -9.61
C ASP A 201 -8.23 3.37 -8.69
N LEU A 202 -8.88 3.96 -7.68
CA LEU A 202 -8.25 4.76 -6.63
C LEU A 202 -7.13 4.00 -5.92
N ARG A 203 -7.34 2.71 -5.60
CA ARG A 203 -6.31 1.87 -4.97
C ARG A 203 -5.09 1.68 -5.88
N GLN A 204 -5.28 1.65 -7.20
CA GLN A 204 -4.16 1.58 -8.15
C GLN A 204 -3.41 2.91 -8.26
N TYR A 205 -4.10 4.05 -8.16
CA TYR A 205 -3.46 5.36 -8.13
C TYR A 205 -2.72 5.63 -6.80
N ASN A 206 -3.31 5.24 -5.66
CA ASN A 206 -2.68 5.34 -4.33
C ASN A 206 -1.49 4.37 -4.15
N ALA A 207 -1.19 3.52 -5.15
CA ALA A 207 0.02 2.72 -5.20
C ALA A 207 1.24 3.48 -5.79
N SER A 208 1.07 4.77 -6.14
CA SER A 208 2.13 5.59 -6.74
C SER A 208 3.14 6.17 -5.72
N TYR A 209 3.24 5.54 -4.55
CA TYR A 209 4.36 5.69 -3.62
C TYR A 209 4.77 4.31 -3.07
N PRO A 210 6.08 4.01 -2.94
CA PRO A 210 7.21 4.89 -3.20
C PRO A 210 7.50 5.10 -4.69
N PRO A 211 8.32 6.12 -5.04
CA PRO A 211 8.88 6.25 -6.38
C PRO A 211 9.46 4.91 -6.83
N ARG A 212 9.31 4.55 -8.11
CA ARG A 212 10.02 3.41 -8.72
C ARG A 212 11.52 3.71 -8.90
N LEU A 213 12.13 4.25 -7.86
CA LEU A 213 13.54 4.58 -7.80
C LEU A 213 14.28 3.50 -7.00
N PRO A 214 15.55 3.23 -7.32
CA PRO A 214 16.40 2.40 -6.48
C PRO A 214 16.45 3.00 -5.06
N LYS A 215 15.90 2.26 -4.09
CA LYS A 215 15.95 2.65 -2.68
C LYS A 215 17.29 2.25 -2.07
N HIS A 216 17.87 3.20 -1.34
CA HIS A 216 19.08 3.00 -0.56
C HIS A 216 18.73 2.81 0.89
N TYR A 217 19.30 1.78 1.50
CA TYR A 217 19.05 1.43 2.89
C TYR A 217 20.31 1.68 3.70
N TRP A 218 20.14 2.22 4.90
CA TRP A 218 21.24 2.37 5.83
C TRP A 218 21.54 1.04 6.51
N GLN A 219 22.73 0.48 6.28
CA GLN A 219 23.14 -0.75 6.91
C GLN A 219 24.19 -0.46 7.98
N ALA A 220 23.83 -0.73 9.24
CA ALA A 220 24.73 -0.73 10.38
C ALA A 220 24.99 -2.19 10.81
N SER A 221 25.78 -2.93 10.04
CA SER A 221 26.10 -4.34 10.34
C SER A 221 27.57 -4.51 10.70
N GLY A 222 27.84 -4.73 12.00
CA GLY A 222 29.07 -5.32 12.53
C GLY A 222 30.40 -4.86 11.90
N GLN A 223 31.19 -5.82 11.40
CA GLN A 223 32.57 -5.62 10.89
C GLN A 223 32.66 -4.78 9.61
N GLU A 224 31.55 -4.45 8.95
CA GLU A 224 31.55 -3.64 7.73
C GLU A 224 31.36 -2.15 8.03
N ALA A 225 31.86 -1.30 7.14
CA ALA A 225 31.65 0.14 7.23
C ALA A 225 30.15 0.47 7.14
N GLN A 226 29.65 1.27 8.09
CA GLN A 226 28.27 1.75 8.08
C GLN A 226 28.06 2.69 6.90
N CYS A 227 27.15 2.34 6.00
CA CYS A 227 26.94 3.10 4.78
C CYS A 227 25.55 2.87 4.18
N TRP A 228 25.20 3.72 3.22
CA TRP A 228 24.04 3.53 2.35
C TRP A 228 24.31 2.50 1.26
N ARG A 229 23.35 1.60 1.00
CA ARG A 229 23.47 0.53 -0.02
C ARG A 229 22.23 0.40 -0.86
N SER A 230 22.38 0.05 -2.14
CA SER A 230 21.24 -0.32 -3.01
C SER A 230 20.88 -1.80 -2.79
N GLY A 231 19.86 -2.06 -1.96
CA GLY A 231 19.49 -3.42 -1.56
C GLY A 231 20.45 -4.09 -0.57
N HIS A 232 20.20 -5.37 -0.26
CA HIS A 232 20.84 -6.08 0.86
C HIS A 232 22.34 -6.38 0.67
N ASN A 233 22.78 -6.53 -0.58
CA ASN A 233 24.16 -6.91 -0.92
C ASN A 233 24.87 -5.85 -1.78
N GLY A 234 24.32 -4.62 -1.86
CA GLY A 234 24.90 -3.56 -2.67
C GLY A 234 26.18 -2.99 -2.06
N ASP A 235 27.06 -2.45 -2.89
CA ASP A 235 28.24 -1.70 -2.44
C ASP A 235 27.84 -0.41 -1.71
N CYS A 236 28.75 0.12 -0.88
CA CYS A 236 28.57 1.41 -0.23
C CYS A 236 28.45 2.54 -1.25
N MET A 237 27.46 3.40 -1.07
CA MET A 237 27.08 4.46 -2.00
C MET A 237 27.40 5.83 -1.40
N ALA A 238 28.61 6.33 -1.64
CA ALA A 238 29.03 7.66 -1.16
C ALA A 238 28.11 8.80 -1.64
N LYS A 239 27.54 8.69 -2.85
CA LYS A 239 26.57 9.67 -3.37
C LYS A 239 25.32 9.75 -2.48
N ALA A 240 24.83 8.61 -1.97
CA ALA A 240 23.66 8.60 -1.09
C ALA A 240 23.96 9.25 0.26
N GLU A 241 25.15 9.04 0.82
CA GLU A 241 25.59 9.74 2.03
C GLU A 241 25.68 11.26 1.81
N ASN A 242 26.26 11.67 0.68
CA ASN A 242 26.35 13.07 0.30
C ASN A 242 25.01 13.74 0.03
N ILE A 243 23.93 13.00 -0.21
CA ILE A 243 22.58 13.55 -0.43
C ILE A 243 21.77 13.48 0.86
N CYS A 244 21.73 12.31 1.49
CA CYS A 244 20.82 11.95 2.57
C CYS A 244 21.43 12.12 3.98
N GLY A 245 22.74 12.26 4.08
CA GLY A 245 23.45 12.32 5.35
C GLY A 245 23.55 10.96 6.04
N ILE A 246 24.14 10.95 7.22
CA ILE A 246 24.29 9.75 8.05
C ILE A 246 23.17 9.74 9.09
N PRO A 247 22.34 8.70 9.20
CA PRO A 247 21.32 8.61 10.24
C PRO A 247 21.93 8.70 11.65
N LEU A 248 21.32 9.52 12.52
CA LEU A 248 21.76 9.73 13.90
C LEU A 248 20.86 8.96 14.90
N PRO A 249 21.39 8.59 16.08
CA PRO A 249 20.59 8.00 17.16
C PRO A 249 19.61 8.99 17.81
#